data_AF-A0AAE1EQC7-F1
#
_entry.id   AF-A0AAE1EQC7-F1
#
_cell.length_a   1.000
_cell.length_b   1.000
_cell.length_c   1.000
_cell.angle_alpha   90.00
_cell.angle_beta   90.00
_cell.angle_gamma   90.00
#
_symmetry.space_group_name_H-M   'P 1'
#
loop_
_entity.id
_entity.type
_entity.pdbx_description
1 polymer ?
#
loop_
_entity_poly.entity_id
_entity_poly.type
_entity_poly.pdbx_seq_one_letter_code
_entity_poly.pdbx_strand_id
1 'polypeptide(L)'
;MTVFWLLTSSLGESSLTPKSWNQFDHACIIQARLLSIQDAWLSSKADEIQGFADRHDTKRFYDALKAVYGPPSIGSSPLLSADGTTLLKGKKEILERWAEHFDSVLNRPPSINNEAIACLPQLLYGELCKCRRSVGWKRKHFKDNLKTSLKDFSISTETWETLATDRLTWCSHIQQSAKRAEEERTKMAEK
;
A
#
# COMPACT_ATOMS: atom_id res chain seq x y z
N MET A 1 -31.41 21.51 -4.18
CA MET A 1 -31.83 20.11 -3.95
C MET A 1 -33.18 19.80 -4.63
N THR A 2 -33.39 20.23 -5.88
CA THR A 2 -34.67 20.02 -6.58
C THR A 2 -34.51 19.41 -7.97
N VAL A 3 -33.27 19.31 -8.46
CA VAL A 3 -32.96 18.78 -9.80
C VAL A 3 -32.65 17.27 -9.78
N PHE A 4 -32.38 16.69 -8.60
CA PHE A 4 -32.03 15.27 -8.46
C PHE A 4 -33.27 14.34 -8.48
N TRP A 5 -34.46 14.88 -8.23
CA TRP A 5 -35.69 14.07 -8.23
C TRP A 5 -36.25 13.79 -9.63
N LEU A 6 -35.97 14.63 -10.63
CA LEU A 6 -36.55 14.47 -11.98
C LEU A 6 -35.82 13.43 -12.85
N LEU A 7 -34.62 12.98 -12.48
CA LEU A 7 -33.84 12.00 -13.26
C LEU A 7 -34.04 10.54 -12.79
N THR A 8 -34.95 10.29 -11.85
CA THR A 8 -35.19 8.94 -11.31
C THR A 8 -36.41 8.23 -11.91
N SER A 9 -37.22 8.91 -12.74
CA SER A 9 -38.46 8.33 -13.29
C SER A 9 -38.29 7.51 -14.57
N SER A 10 -37.08 7.35 -15.13
CA SER A 10 -36.92 6.77 -16.47
C SER A 10 -35.90 5.63 -16.61
N LEU A 11 -35.38 5.06 -15.52
CA LEU A 11 -34.57 3.85 -15.61
C LEU A 11 -34.90 2.89 -14.49
N GLY A 12 -35.20 1.66 -14.91
CA GLY A 12 -35.73 0.57 -14.13
C GLY A 12 -35.06 0.37 -12.77
N GLU A 13 -35.94 0.31 -11.79
CA GLU A 13 -35.77 -0.13 -10.41
C GLU A 13 -34.86 -1.37 -10.32
N SER A 14 -33.56 -1.15 -10.09
CA SER A 14 -32.64 -2.17 -9.61
C SER A 14 -32.48 -1.97 -8.12
N SER A 15 -33.15 -2.82 -7.36
CA SER A 15 -33.24 -2.84 -5.90
C SER A 15 -31.86 -2.77 -5.22
N LEU A 16 -31.46 -1.58 -4.78
CA LEU A 16 -30.46 -1.40 -3.73
C LEU A 16 -31.15 -0.68 -2.58
N THR A 17 -31.49 -1.46 -1.55
CA THR A 17 -32.25 -0.94 -0.41
C THR A 17 -31.43 0.08 0.40
N PRO A 18 -32.04 1.12 0.98
CA PRO A 18 -31.37 2.18 1.75
C PRO A 18 -30.61 1.72 3.01
N LYS A 19 -30.67 0.43 3.37
CA LYS A 19 -30.07 -0.12 4.58
C LYS A 19 -28.54 -0.30 4.48
N SER A 20 -27.95 -0.29 3.28
CA SER A 20 -26.50 -0.50 3.12
C SER A 20 -25.67 0.70 3.58
N TRP A 21 -26.10 1.93 3.28
CA TRP A 21 -25.33 3.15 3.58
C TRP A 21 -25.15 3.41 5.08
N ASN A 22 -26.20 3.18 5.88
CA ASN A 22 -26.13 3.35 7.34
C ASN A 22 -25.09 2.42 7.99
N GLN A 23 -24.89 1.21 7.46
CA GLN A 23 -23.91 0.26 7.99
C GLN A 23 -22.45 0.68 7.70
N PHE A 24 -22.19 1.27 6.53
CA PHE A 24 -20.88 1.82 6.18
C PHE A 24 -20.56 3.09 7.00
N ASP A 25 -21.54 3.94 7.26
CA ASP A 25 -21.37 5.15 8.08
C ASP A 25 -20.99 4.82 9.54
N HIS A 26 -21.65 3.83 10.15
CA HIS A 26 -21.32 3.41 11.51
C HIS A 26 -19.90 2.83 11.63
N ALA A 27 -19.48 2.00 10.67
CA ALA A 27 -18.12 1.45 10.65
C ALA A 27 -17.07 2.56 10.52
N CYS A 28 -17.32 3.53 9.65
CA CYS A 28 -16.43 4.67 9.42
C CYS A 28 -16.31 5.57 10.67
N ILE A 29 -17.44 5.86 11.34
CA ILE A 29 -17.46 6.64 12.58
C ILE A 29 -16.70 5.94 13.71
N ILE A 30 -16.87 4.62 13.86
CA ILE A 30 -16.17 3.83 14.87
C ILE A 30 -14.67 3.82 14.59
N GLN A 31 -14.25 3.60 13.34
CA GLN A 31 -12.84 3.62 12.95
C GLN A 31 -12.21 5.00 13.19
N ALA A 32 -12.89 6.08 12.78
CA ALA A 32 -12.41 7.44 12.99
C ALA A 32 -12.24 7.76 14.49
N ARG A 33 -13.17 7.32 15.34
CA ARG A 33 -13.06 7.48 16.80
C ARG A 33 -11.90 6.67 17.39
N LEU A 34 -11.71 5.43 16.96
CA LEU A 34 -10.60 4.60 17.43
C LEU A 34 -9.25 5.21 17.07
N LEU A 35 -9.11 5.69 15.83
CA LEU A 35 -7.90 6.39 15.37
C LEU A 35 -7.66 7.68 16.17
N SER A 36 -8.70 8.50 16.36
CA SER A 36 -8.58 9.73 17.15
C SER A 36 -8.12 9.48 18.59
N ILE A 37 -8.60 8.42 19.23
CA ILE A 37 -8.16 8.05 20.59
C ILE A 37 -6.70 7.59 20.58
N GLN A 38 -6.33 6.78 19.60
CA GLN A 38 -4.95 6.29 19.45
C GLN A 38 -3.97 7.43 19.18
N ASP A 39 -4.32 8.35 18.27
CA ASP A 39 -3.50 9.50 17.90
C ASP A 39 -3.33 10.46 19.09
N ALA A 40 -4.38 10.69 19.88
CA ALA A 40 -4.30 11.51 21.09
C ALA A 40 -3.31 10.92 22.11
N TRP A 41 -3.37 9.60 22.32
CA TRP A 41 -2.42 8.91 23.21
C TRP A 41 -0.98 8.97 22.66
N LEU A 42 -0.78 8.70 21.36
CA LEU A 42 0.55 8.75 20.73
C LEU A 42 1.16 10.15 20.79
N SER A 43 0.36 11.18 20.52
CA SER A 43 0.81 12.58 20.61
C SER A 43 1.23 12.93 22.04
N SER A 44 0.40 12.60 23.03
CA SER A 44 0.74 12.85 24.44
C SER A 44 2.00 12.09 24.87
N LYS A 45 2.19 10.85 24.38
CA LYS A 45 3.38 10.05 24.69
C LYS A 45 4.64 10.61 24.03
N ALA A 46 4.53 11.16 22.82
CA ALA A 46 5.63 11.83 22.13
C ALA A 46 6.11 13.06 22.91
N ASP A 47 5.19 13.89 23.39
CA ASP A 47 5.53 15.08 24.21
C ASP A 47 6.24 14.68 25.52
N GLU A 48 5.81 13.59 26.15
CA GLU A 48 6.43 13.06 27.37
C GLU A 48 7.87 12.58 27.11
N ILE A 49 8.07 11.81 26.03
CA ILE A 49 9.38 11.29 25.61
C ILE A 49 10.33 12.44 25.26
N GLN A 50 9.84 13.43 24.50
CA GLN A 50 10.59 14.63 24.17
C GLN A 50 11.00 15.39 25.44
N GLY A 51 10.08 15.55 26.40
CA GLY A 51 10.38 16.18 27.68
C GLY A 51 11.46 15.46 28.49
N PHE A 52 11.57 14.13 28.39
CA PHE A 52 12.70 13.40 29.01
C PHE A 52 14.02 13.62 28.26
N ALA A 53 13.98 13.69 26.92
CA ALA A 53 15.15 13.98 26.11
C ALA A 53 15.70 15.38 26.41
N ASP A 54 14.83 16.39 26.49
CA ASP A 54 15.20 17.78 26.77
C ASP A 54 15.80 17.96 28.17
N ARG A 55 15.37 17.12 29.13
CA ARG A 55 15.92 17.08 30.51
C ARG A 55 17.17 16.20 30.65
N HIS A 56 17.63 15.57 29.57
CA HIS A 56 18.70 14.57 29.58
C HIS A 56 18.45 13.39 30.56
N ASP A 57 17.19 13.08 30.88
CA ASP A 57 16.82 11.94 31.73
C ASP A 57 16.71 10.67 30.89
N THR A 58 17.86 10.07 30.62
CA THR A 58 17.99 8.88 29.76
C THR A 58 17.20 7.68 30.30
N LYS A 59 17.13 7.51 31.63
CA LYS A 59 16.42 6.37 32.23
C LYS A 59 14.93 6.44 31.95
N ARG A 60 14.30 7.58 32.24
CA ARG A 60 12.87 7.78 31.98
C ARG A 60 12.55 7.80 30.49
N PHE A 61 13.46 8.32 29.67
CA PHE A 61 13.35 8.25 28.21
C PHE A 61 13.25 6.79 27.72
N TYR A 62 14.16 5.92 28.15
CA TYR A 62 14.13 4.50 27.75
C TYR A 62 12.93 3.74 28.32
N ASP A 63 12.51 4.04 29.54
CA ASP A 63 11.32 3.43 30.15
C ASP A 63 10.04 3.82 29.39
N ALA A 64 9.91 5.10 29.01
CA ALA A 64 8.79 5.59 28.20
C ALA A 64 8.80 4.99 26.78
N LEU A 65 9.98 4.81 26.18
CA LEU A 65 10.13 4.16 24.88
C LEU A 65 9.69 2.70 24.91
N LYS A 66 10.11 1.95 25.95
CA LYS A 66 9.67 0.55 26.15
C LYS A 66 8.15 0.44 26.29
N ALA A 67 7.50 1.41 26.93
CA ALA A 67 6.04 1.41 27.06
C ALA A 67 5.32 1.54 25.69
N VAL A 68 5.92 2.23 24.71
CA VAL A 68 5.36 2.35 23.34
C VAL A 68 5.50 1.06 22.56
N TYR A 69 6.66 0.40 22.63
CA TYR A 69 6.89 -0.86 21.91
C TYR A 69 6.23 -2.07 22.59
N GLY A 70 5.79 -1.92 23.84
CA GLY A 70 5.18 -2.98 24.62
C GLY A 70 6.22 -3.93 25.24
N PRO A 71 5.75 -5.01 25.89
CA PRO A 71 6.63 -6.05 26.42
C PRO A 71 7.56 -6.54 25.31
N PRO A 72 8.87 -6.71 25.57
CA PRO A 72 9.75 -7.36 24.61
C PRO A 72 9.11 -8.69 24.25
N SER A 73 8.97 -9.00 22.96
CA SER A 73 8.41 -10.28 22.51
C SER A 73 9.40 -11.39 22.83
N ILE A 74 9.45 -11.79 24.10
CA ILE A 74 10.27 -12.88 24.61
C ILE A 74 9.43 -14.14 24.39
N GLY A 75 9.36 -14.54 23.13
CA GLY A 75 8.64 -15.73 22.73
C GLY A 75 9.06 -16.09 21.33
N SER A 76 9.96 -17.07 21.21
CA SER A 76 10.08 -17.79 19.96
C SER A 76 8.77 -18.57 19.79
N SER A 77 8.02 -18.30 18.72
CA SER A 77 6.83 -19.08 18.41
C SER A 77 7.21 -20.55 18.28
N PRO A 78 6.63 -21.47 19.06
CA PRO A 78 6.94 -22.89 18.93
C PRO A 78 6.59 -23.38 17.52
N LEU A 79 7.47 -24.16 16.92
CA LEU A 79 7.26 -24.74 15.58
C LEU A 79 7.05 -26.24 15.67
N LEU A 80 6.41 -26.82 14.66
CA LEU A 80 6.34 -28.27 14.53
C LEU A 80 7.57 -28.81 13.79
N SER A 81 8.02 -30.01 14.17
CA SER A 81 9.00 -30.77 13.40
C SER A 81 8.52 -31.06 11.97
N ALA A 82 9.43 -31.51 11.10
CA ALA A 82 9.13 -31.86 9.71
C ALA A 82 8.01 -32.91 9.60
N ASP A 83 7.99 -33.86 10.52
CA ASP A 83 6.99 -34.94 10.57
C ASP A 83 5.69 -34.53 11.29
N GLY A 84 5.62 -33.30 11.84
CA GLY A 84 4.44 -32.78 12.55
C GLY A 84 4.20 -33.35 13.94
N THR A 85 5.05 -34.25 14.45
CA THR A 85 4.83 -35.01 15.69
C THR A 85 5.33 -34.32 16.96
N THR A 86 6.38 -33.50 16.86
CA THR A 86 7.02 -32.85 18.00
C THR A 86 6.97 -31.33 17.90
N LEU A 87 6.77 -30.66 19.04
CA LEU A 87 6.74 -29.20 19.16
C LEU A 87 8.11 -28.68 19.61
N LEU A 88 8.80 -27.99 18.71
CA LEU A 88 10.11 -27.37 18.89
C LEU A 88 9.94 -26.04 19.63
N LYS A 89 10.58 -25.95 20.80
CA LYS A 89 10.52 -24.75 21.67
C LYS A 89 11.89 -24.07 21.78
N GLY A 90 12.98 -24.80 21.49
CA GLY A 90 14.33 -24.25 21.53
C GLY A 90 14.62 -23.36 20.34
N LYS A 91 15.31 -22.23 20.56
CA LYS A 91 15.76 -21.33 19.49
C LYS A 91 16.63 -22.06 18.44
N LYS A 92 17.51 -22.96 18.89
CA LYS A 92 18.37 -23.76 18.00
C LYS A 92 17.56 -24.71 17.13
N GLU A 93 16.64 -25.47 17.75
CA GLU A 93 15.75 -26.41 17.07
C GLU A 93 14.87 -25.71 16.02
N ILE A 94 14.36 -24.52 16.36
CA ILE A 94 13.57 -23.70 15.44
C ILE A 94 14.41 -23.26 14.23
N LEU A 95 15.66 -22.84 14.45
CA LEU A 95 16.55 -22.43 13.35
C LEU A 95 16.93 -23.61 12.45
N GLU A 96 17.22 -24.79 13.02
CA GLU A 96 17.48 -26.01 12.25
C GLU A 96 16.26 -26.40 11.42
N ARG A 97 15.05 -26.35 12.00
CA ARG A 97 13.80 -26.63 11.27
C ARG A 97 13.55 -25.65 10.12
N TRP A 98 13.86 -24.37 10.31
CA TRP A 98 13.79 -23.37 9.24
C TRP A 98 14.78 -23.70 8.11
N ALA A 99 16.01 -24.08 8.45
CA ALA A 99 17.02 -24.45 7.45
C ALA A 99 16.56 -25.64 6.60
N GLU A 100 16.05 -26.70 7.23
CA GLU A 100 15.48 -27.87 6.53
C GLU A 100 14.31 -27.48 5.61
N HIS A 101 13.40 -26.63 6.10
CA HIS A 101 12.26 -26.19 5.31
C HIS A 101 12.71 -25.41 4.07
N PHE A 102 13.61 -24.44 4.24
CA PHE A 102 14.12 -23.65 3.11
C PHE A 102 14.94 -24.48 2.14
N ASP A 103 15.72 -25.46 2.62
CA ASP A 103 16.43 -26.39 1.75
C ASP A 103 15.45 -27.19 0.88
N SER A 104 14.37 -27.70 1.47
CA SER A 104 13.33 -28.43 0.72
C SER A 104 12.58 -27.57 -0.30
N VAL A 105 12.39 -26.27 -0.01
CA VAL A 105 11.64 -25.34 -0.86
C VAL A 105 12.50 -24.81 -2.00
N LEU A 106 13.75 -24.42 -1.72
CA LEU A 106 14.62 -23.74 -2.67
C LEU A 106 15.50 -24.71 -3.45
N ASN A 107 15.94 -25.82 -2.83
CA ASN A 107 16.86 -26.78 -3.42
C ASN A 107 16.16 -28.07 -3.87
N ARG A 108 14.85 -28.01 -4.15
CA ARG A 108 14.09 -29.17 -4.64
C ARG A 108 14.68 -29.65 -5.98
N PRO A 109 15.12 -30.91 -6.10
CA PRO A 109 15.61 -31.44 -7.36
C PRO A 109 14.49 -31.38 -8.41
N PRO A 110 14.79 -30.96 -9.65
CA PRO A 110 13.79 -30.85 -10.69
C PRO A 110 13.20 -32.24 -10.98
N SER A 111 11.90 -32.42 -10.77
CA SER A 111 11.20 -33.66 -11.14
C SER A 111 10.84 -33.71 -12.63
N ILE A 112 11.57 -32.98 -13.46
CA ILE A 112 11.22 -32.80 -14.87
C ILE A 112 11.62 -34.08 -15.60
N ASN A 113 10.64 -34.79 -16.14
CA ASN A 113 10.88 -35.98 -16.95
C ASN A 113 11.66 -35.58 -18.22
N ASN A 114 12.77 -36.26 -18.50
CA ASN A 114 13.62 -36.02 -19.68
C ASN A 114 12.83 -36.13 -20.99
N GLU A 115 11.79 -36.96 -21.02
CA GLU A 115 10.87 -37.09 -22.15
C GLU A 115 10.08 -35.80 -22.37
N ALA A 116 9.61 -35.16 -21.29
CA ALA A 116 8.92 -33.87 -21.37
C ALA A 116 9.85 -32.74 -21.82
N ILE A 117 11.13 -32.78 -21.41
CA ILE A 117 12.16 -31.83 -21.88
C ILE A 117 12.42 -32.01 -23.38
N ALA A 118 12.49 -33.26 -23.85
CA ALA A 118 12.67 -33.56 -25.27
C ALA A 118 11.47 -33.14 -26.14
N CYS A 119 10.27 -33.11 -25.56
CA CYS A 119 9.06 -32.61 -26.23
C CYS A 119 8.93 -31.07 -26.22
N LEU A 120 9.74 -30.34 -25.44
CA LEU A 120 9.72 -28.89 -25.48
C LEU A 120 10.34 -28.38 -26.78
N PRO A 121 9.64 -27.54 -27.57
CA PRO A 121 10.23 -26.95 -28.75
C PRO A 121 11.43 -26.09 -28.35
N GLN A 122 12.61 -26.41 -28.89
CA GLN A 122 13.82 -25.62 -28.71
C GLN A 122 13.68 -24.30 -29.47
N LEU A 123 13.00 -23.33 -28.87
CA LEU A 123 12.88 -21.98 -29.42
C LEU A 123 14.26 -21.32 -29.39
N LEU A 124 14.84 -21.06 -30.57
CA LEU A 124 16.00 -20.17 -30.66
C LEU A 124 15.59 -18.79 -30.13
N TYR A 125 16.50 -18.15 -29.38
CA TYR A 125 16.30 -16.82 -28.80
C TYR A 125 15.80 -15.75 -29.80
N GLY A 126 15.99 -15.94 -31.10
CA GLY A 126 15.49 -15.06 -32.17
C GLY A 126 13.98 -15.14 -32.45
N GLU A 127 13.28 -16.21 -32.05
CA GLU A 127 11.84 -16.39 -32.33
C GLU A 127 10.92 -15.88 -31.21
N LEU A 128 11.46 -15.63 -30.02
CA LEU A 128 10.72 -15.04 -28.88
C LEU A 128 10.20 -13.62 -29.17
N CYS A 129 10.78 -12.92 -30.15
CA CYS A 129 10.38 -11.56 -30.55
C CYS A 129 8.98 -11.47 -31.17
N LYS A 130 8.39 -12.60 -31.61
CA LYS A 130 7.02 -12.63 -32.18
C LYS A 130 5.93 -12.88 -31.13
N CYS A 131 6.29 -13.32 -29.93
CA CYS A 131 5.35 -13.46 -28.82
C CYS A 131 4.98 -12.09 -28.27
N ARG A 132 3.95 -11.46 -28.85
CA ARG A 132 3.29 -10.29 -28.28
C ARG A 132 2.64 -10.73 -26.97
N ARG A 133 3.34 -10.52 -25.85
CA ARG A 133 2.78 -10.72 -24.50
C ARG A 133 1.45 -9.98 -24.44
N SER A 134 0.39 -10.63 -23.97
CA SER A 134 -0.82 -9.92 -23.58
C SER A 134 -0.40 -8.84 -22.58
N VAL A 135 -0.73 -7.60 -22.91
CA VAL A 135 -0.23 -6.42 -22.22
C VAL A 135 -0.91 -6.35 -20.85
N GLY A 136 -0.42 -7.13 -19.89
CA GLY A 136 -0.51 -6.77 -18.48
C GLY A 136 0.35 -5.53 -18.30
N TRP A 137 -0.21 -4.36 -18.59
CA TRP A 137 0.53 -3.10 -18.59
C TRP A 137 1.20 -2.93 -17.23
N LYS A 138 2.54 -2.87 -17.22
CA LYS A 138 3.28 -2.60 -15.99
C LYS A 138 2.82 -1.25 -15.47
N ARG A 139 2.47 -1.17 -14.18
CA ARG A 139 2.20 0.12 -13.54
C ARG A 139 3.41 1.02 -13.83
N LYS A 140 3.13 2.20 -14.42
CA LYS A 140 4.16 3.20 -14.72
C LYS A 140 4.94 3.50 -13.44
N HIS A 141 6.24 3.74 -13.55
CA HIS A 141 7.01 4.20 -12.40
C HIS A 141 6.45 5.55 -11.91
N PHE A 142 6.56 5.82 -10.61
CA PHE A 142 6.04 7.04 -10.00
C PHE A 142 6.47 8.31 -10.77
N LYS A 143 7.74 8.37 -11.18
CA LYS A 143 8.29 9.48 -12.00
C LYS A 143 7.57 9.65 -13.36
N ASP A 144 7.22 8.54 -14.02
CA ASP A 144 6.54 8.58 -15.32
C ASP A 144 5.08 8.98 -15.18
N ASN A 145 4.43 8.58 -14.08
CA ASN A 145 3.11 9.09 -13.72
C ASN A 145 3.16 10.59 -13.44
N LEU A 146 4.12 11.05 -12.63
CA LEU A 146 4.28 12.46 -12.32
C LEU A 146 4.50 13.31 -13.59
N LYS A 147 5.37 12.87 -14.51
CA LYS A 147 5.56 13.54 -15.80
C LYS A 147 4.29 13.59 -16.65
N THR A 148 3.46 12.54 -16.59
CA THR A 148 2.17 12.51 -17.30
C THR A 148 1.23 13.55 -16.69
N SER A 149 1.05 13.52 -15.37
CA SER A 149 0.20 14.48 -14.65
C SER A 149 0.67 15.92 -14.81
N LEU A 150 1.98 16.19 -14.80
CA LEU A 150 2.52 17.53 -15.02
C LEU A 150 2.14 18.07 -16.41
N LYS A 151 2.16 17.23 -17.44
CA LYS A 151 1.71 17.62 -18.78
C LYS A 151 0.20 17.92 -18.81
N ASP A 152 -0.60 17.12 -18.12
CA ASP A 152 -2.05 17.34 -18.00
C ASP A 152 -2.35 18.69 -17.31
N PHE A 153 -1.53 19.08 -16.33
CA PHE A 153 -1.61 20.38 -15.66
C PHE A 153 -0.90 21.52 -16.41
N SER A 154 -0.44 21.30 -17.65
CA SER A 154 0.30 22.27 -18.47
C SER A 154 1.57 22.82 -17.79
N ILE A 155 2.22 22.02 -16.94
CA ILE A 155 3.48 22.36 -16.26
C ILE A 155 4.63 21.77 -17.07
N SER A 156 5.60 22.61 -17.45
CA SER A 156 6.78 22.16 -18.17
C SER A 156 7.63 21.22 -17.33
N THR A 157 8.04 20.09 -17.92
CA THR A 157 8.83 19.05 -17.26
C THR A 157 10.28 19.47 -16.99
N GLU A 158 10.74 20.57 -17.56
CA GLU A 158 12.12 21.07 -17.42
C GLU A 158 12.23 22.26 -16.45
N THR A 159 11.13 22.97 -16.19
CA THR A 159 11.11 24.20 -15.37
C THR A 159 10.27 24.09 -14.11
N TRP A 160 9.71 22.91 -13.78
CA TRP A 160 8.90 22.74 -12.57
C TRP A 160 9.71 22.86 -11.28
N GLU A 161 11.00 22.50 -11.28
CA GLU A 161 11.87 22.61 -10.10
C GLU A 161 12.10 24.07 -9.69
N THR A 162 12.27 24.98 -10.66
CA THR A 162 12.41 26.42 -10.38
C THR A 162 11.10 27.01 -9.87
N LEU A 163 9.96 26.59 -10.44
CA LEU A 163 8.62 26.99 -9.97
C LEU A 163 8.28 26.43 -8.58
N ALA A 164 8.83 25.28 -8.20
CA ALA A 164 8.60 24.65 -6.89
C ALA A 164 9.49 25.20 -5.77
N THR A 165 10.45 26.09 -6.08
CA THR A 165 11.36 26.70 -5.09
C THR A 165 10.59 27.54 -4.07
N ASP A 166 9.57 28.27 -4.52
CA ASP A 166 8.63 28.96 -3.64
C ASP A 166 7.36 28.13 -3.46
N ARG A 167 7.19 27.63 -2.24
CA ARG A 167 6.13 26.68 -1.89
C ARG A 167 4.73 27.28 -2.02
N LEU A 168 4.55 28.56 -1.69
CA LEU A 168 3.22 29.17 -1.66
C LEU A 168 2.71 29.42 -3.09
N THR A 169 3.58 29.93 -3.95
CA THR A 169 3.27 30.13 -5.37
C THR A 169 3.07 28.80 -6.09
N TRP A 170 3.88 27.79 -5.78
CA TRP A 170 3.68 26.42 -6.29
C TRP A 170 2.31 25.85 -5.90
N CYS A 171 1.93 25.93 -4.62
CA CYS A 171 0.63 25.43 -4.15
C CYS A 171 -0.55 26.14 -4.84
N SER A 172 -0.49 27.46 -4.96
CA SER A 172 -1.52 28.24 -5.67
C SER A 172 -1.61 27.86 -7.15
N HIS A 173 -0.47 27.66 -7.80
CA HIS A 173 -0.39 27.29 -9.21
C HIS A 173 -0.98 25.89 -9.47
N ILE A 174 -0.67 24.90 -8.63
CA ILE A 174 -1.24 23.54 -8.70
C ILE A 174 -2.75 23.56 -8.48
N GLN A 175 -3.24 24.33 -7.51
CA GLN A 175 -4.68 24.43 -7.26
C GLN A 175 -5.41 25.06 -8.44
N GLN A 176 -4.83 26.09 -9.06
CA GLN A 176 -5.39 26.74 -10.23
C GLN A 176 -5.39 25.83 -11.46
N SER A 177 -4.31 25.08 -11.70
CA SER A 177 -4.25 24.13 -12.82
C SER A 177 -5.20 22.94 -12.59
N ALA A 178 -5.33 22.46 -11.35
CA ALA A 178 -6.28 21.42 -10.98
C ALA A 178 -7.74 21.86 -11.21
N LYS A 179 -8.07 23.09 -10.80
CA LYS A 179 -9.41 23.66 -11.04
C LYS A 179 -9.72 23.77 -12.54
N ARG A 180 -8.76 24.24 -13.34
CA ARG A 180 -8.91 24.33 -14.80
C ARG A 180 -9.11 22.96 -15.45
N ALA A 181 -8.32 21.96 -15.05
CA ALA A 181 -8.45 20.60 -15.56
C ALA A 181 -9.80 19.96 -15.19
N GLU A 182 -10.37 20.29 -14.02
CA GLU A 182 -11.70 19.86 -13.62
C GLU A 182 -12.79 20.54 -14.47
N GLU A 183 -12.69 21.85 -14.69
CA GLU A 183 -13.61 22.62 -15.55
C GLU A 183 -13.60 22.14 -17.01
N GLU A 184 -12.45 21.71 -17.52
CA GLU A 184 -12.34 21.11 -18.85
C GLU A 184 -12.97 19.72 -18.89
N ARG A 185 -12.78 18.90 -17.84
CA ARG A 185 -13.44 17.59 -17.72
C ARG A 185 -14.96 17.71 -17.65
N THR A 186 -15.51 18.69 -16.92
CA THR A 186 -16.95 18.93 -16.88
C THR A 186 -17.50 19.37 -18.24
N LYS A 187 -16.81 20.29 -18.93
CA LYS A 187 -17.21 20.73 -20.29
C LYS A 187 -17.15 19.63 -21.34
N MET A 188 -16.18 18.72 -21.24
CA MET A 188 -16.09 17.56 -22.15
C MET A 188 -17.18 16.52 -21.89
N ALA A 189 -17.65 16.37 -20.64
CA ALA A 189 -18.73 15.45 -20.30
C ALA A 189 -20.12 16.00 -20.66
N GLU A 190 -20.27 17.32 -20.77
CA GLU A 190 -21.50 18.01 -21.17
C GLU A 190 -21.68 18.10 -22.69
N LYS A 191 -20.66 17.76 -23.48
CA LYS A 191 -20.67 17.80 -24.95
C LYS A 191 -20.92 16.41 -25.55
#